data_AF-A1RWB2-F1
#
_entry.id   AF-A1RWB2-F1
#
_cell.length_a   1.000
_cell.length_b   1.000
_cell.length_c   1.000
_cell.angle_alpha   90.00
_cell.angle_beta   90.00
_cell.angle_gamma   90.00
#
_symmetry.space_group_name_H-M   'P 1'
#
loop_
_entity.id
_entity.type
_entity.pdbx_description
1 polymer ?
#
loop_
_entity_poly.entity_id
_entity_poly.type
_entity_poly.pdbx_seq_one_letter_code
_entity_poly.pdbx_strand_id
1 'polypeptide(L)'
;MEELVKSVKETLNMIDAGIRDKKFPEQMRIYIEQLGRNLRHFIEVIEVTGRENTIQSPISPSSRSAMFNLRKAFYATLSREIKQNKVDKERSLEEWRKVASRIIETFEKRGLTEAPSKIILTYEIKEEDGKRYIAFRDARILYFGLEGILSVSLVEQPGA
;
A
#
# COMPACT_ATOMS: atom_id res chain seq x y z
N MET A 1 -15.12 -12.32 2.73
CA MET A 1 -14.04 -11.55 2.07
C MET A 1 -13.33 -12.39 1.03
N GLU A 2 -12.91 -13.62 1.36
CA GLU A 2 -12.25 -14.54 0.41
C GLU A 2 -13.09 -14.84 -0.85
N GLU A 3 -14.39 -15.10 -0.69
CA GLU A 3 -15.31 -15.31 -1.81
C GLU A 3 -15.40 -14.09 -2.73
N LEU A 4 -15.42 -12.88 -2.17
CA LEU A 4 -15.43 -11.64 -2.95
C LEU A 4 -14.14 -11.50 -3.78
N VAL A 5 -12.98 -11.75 -3.16
CA VAL A 5 -11.69 -11.71 -3.86
C VAL A 5 -11.66 -12.74 -4.98
N LYS A 6 -12.18 -13.95 -4.75
CA LYS A 6 -12.29 -14.99 -5.77
C LYS A 6 -13.14 -14.54 -6.95
N SER A 7 -14.35 -14.02 -6.70
CA SER A 7 -15.26 -13.54 -7.76
C SER A 7 -14.65 -12.40 -8.57
N VAL A 8 -13.94 -11.47 -7.92
CA VAL A 8 -13.26 -10.36 -8.63
C VAL A 8 -12.10 -10.89 -9.48
N LYS A 9 -11.32 -11.87 -9.01
CA LYS A 9 -10.26 -12.52 -9.79
C LYS A 9 -10.81 -13.26 -11.01
N GLU A 10 -11.92 -13.97 -10.86
CA GLU A 10 -12.61 -14.63 -11.99
C GLU A 10 -13.08 -13.61 -13.02
N THR A 11 -13.68 -12.51 -12.58
CA THR A 11 -14.11 -11.39 -13.44
C THR A 11 -12.93 -10.78 -14.19
N LEU A 12 -11.81 -10.54 -13.49
CA LEU A 12 -10.60 -10.00 -14.10
C LEU A 12 -10.02 -10.95 -15.17
N ASN A 13 -10.02 -12.26 -14.91
CA ASN A 13 -9.57 -13.24 -15.89
C ASN A 13 -10.44 -13.24 -17.15
N MET A 14 -11.75 -13.07 -17.01
CA MET A 14 -12.66 -12.93 -18.16
C MET A 14 -12.38 -11.66 -18.97
N ILE A 15 -12.12 -10.54 -18.29
CA ILE A 15 -11.75 -9.27 -18.93
C ILE A 15 -10.42 -9.42 -19.70
N ASP A 16 -9.39 -9.95 -19.06
CA ASP A 16 -8.07 -10.11 -19.69
C ASP A 16 -8.12 -11.08 -20.88
N ALA A 17 -8.87 -12.19 -20.76
CA ALA A 17 -9.10 -13.11 -21.87
C ALA A 17 -9.89 -12.43 -23.02
N GLY A 18 -10.93 -11.68 -22.71
CA GLY A 18 -11.72 -10.97 -23.71
C GLY A 18 -10.93 -9.88 -24.46
N ILE A 19 -10.03 -9.16 -23.76
CA ILE A 19 -9.14 -8.17 -24.39
C ILE A 19 -8.15 -8.89 -25.33
N ARG A 20 -7.49 -9.94 -24.85
CA ARG A 20 -6.52 -10.72 -25.63
C ARG A 20 -7.15 -11.32 -26.89
N ASP A 21 -8.34 -11.88 -26.74
CA ASP A 21 -9.06 -12.57 -27.80
C ASP A 21 -9.88 -11.59 -28.68
N LYS A 22 -9.78 -10.27 -28.45
CA LYS A 22 -10.52 -9.20 -29.16
C LYS A 22 -12.04 -9.43 -29.19
N LYS A 23 -12.61 -9.94 -28.09
CA LYS A 23 -14.04 -10.23 -27.95
C LYS A 23 -14.90 -8.99 -27.65
N PHE A 24 -14.27 -7.87 -27.30
CA PHE A 24 -14.97 -6.62 -26.99
C PHE A 24 -15.01 -5.70 -28.22
N PRO A 25 -16.12 -4.96 -28.45
CA PRO A 25 -16.16 -3.90 -29.46
C PRO A 25 -15.06 -2.86 -29.20
N GLU A 26 -14.41 -2.38 -30.27
CA GLU A 26 -13.28 -1.46 -30.15
C GLU A 26 -13.67 -0.16 -29.42
N GLN A 27 -14.91 0.31 -29.60
CA GLN A 27 -15.42 1.51 -28.93
C GLN A 27 -15.48 1.35 -27.40
N MET A 28 -15.59 0.12 -26.90
CA MET A 28 -15.68 -0.19 -25.47
C MET A 28 -14.32 -0.52 -24.85
N ARG A 29 -13.29 -0.74 -25.67
CA ARG A 29 -12.00 -1.29 -25.22
C ARG A 29 -11.37 -0.48 -24.09
N ILE A 30 -11.34 0.85 -24.22
CA ILE A 30 -10.75 1.74 -23.21
C ILE A 30 -11.45 1.59 -21.85
N TYR A 31 -12.78 1.49 -21.85
CA TYR A 31 -13.57 1.33 -20.63
C TYR A 31 -13.34 -0.03 -19.97
N ILE A 32 -13.25 -1.09 -20.78
CA ILE A 32 -12.97 -2.45 -20.29
C ILE A 32 -11.56 -2.54 -19.71
N GLU A 33 -10.56 -1.95 -20.37
CA GLU A 33 -9.20 -1.86 -19.85
C GLU A 33 -9.14 -1.06 -18.55
N GLN A 34 -9.89 0.04 -18.45
CA GLN A 34 -10.00 0.83 -17.22
C GLN A 34 -10.66 0.04 -16.09
N LEU A 35 -11.74 -0.69 -16.36
CA LEU A 35 -12.38 -1.58 -15.40
C LEU A 35 -11.39 -2.64 -14.90
N GLY A 36 -10.66 -3.29 -15.80
CA GLY A 36 -9.63 -4.28 -15.45
C GLY A 36 -8.53 -3.69 -14.56
N ARG A 37 -8.05 -2.46 -14.84
CA ARG A 37 -7.10 -1.75 -13.97
C ARG A 37 -7.68 -1.49 -12.57
N ASN A 38 -8.93 -1.03 -12.50
CA ASN A 38 -9.58 -0.73 -11.22
C ASN A 38 -9.78 -2.01 -10.38
N LEU A 39 -10.18 -3.11 -10.99
CA LEU A 39 -10.32 -4.40 -10.30
C LEU A 39 -8.98 -4.92 -9.78
N ARG A 40 -7.89 -4.75 -10.55
CA ARG A 40 -6.52 -5.06 -10.08
C ARG A 40 -6.15 -4.25 -8.85
N HIS A 41 -6.33 -2.92 -8.89
CA HIS A 41 -6.06 -2.06 -7.74
C HIS A 41 -6.90 -2.44 -6.51
N PHE A 42 -8.18 -2.78 -6.72
CA PHE A 42 -9.06 -3.24 -5.64
C PHE A 42 -8.52 -4.51 -4.98
N ILE A 43 -8.16 -5.54 -5.77
CA ILE A 43 -7.58 -6.78 -5.25
C ILE A 43 -6.30 -6.47 -4.45
N GLU A 44 -5.39 -5.66 -4.99
CA GLU A 44 -4.14 -5.31 -4.31
C GLU A 44 -4.39 -4.65 -2.95
N VAL A 45 -5.34 -3.71 -2.87
CA VAL A 45 -5.68 -3.04 -1.60
C VAL A 45 -6.24 -4.02 -0.59
N ILE A 46 -7.16 -4.90 -1.00
CA ILE A 46 -7.76 -5.90 -0.09
C ILE A 46 -6.71 -6.90 0.39
N GLU A 47 -5.89 -7.43 -0.51
CA GLU A 47 -4.84 -8.40 -0.17
C GLU A 47 -3.75 -7.83 0.73
N VAL A 48 -3.57 -6.51 0.74
CA VAL A 48 -2.56 -5.84 1.56
C VAL A 48 -3.14 -5.42 2.91
N THR A 49 -4.38 -4.98 2.95
CA THR A 49 -5.06 -4.57 4.19
C THR A 49 -5.46 -5.76 5.07
N GLY A 50 -5.69 -6.94 4.49
CA GLY A 50 -6.02 -8.17 5.22
C GLY A 50 -4.85 -8.93 5.84
N ARG A 51 -3.60 -8.47 5.70
CA ARG A 51 -2.41 -9.19 6.21
C ARG A 51 -2.15 -8.90 7.69
N GLU A 52 -2.03 -9.95 8.48
CA GLU A 52 -1.78 -9.86 9.93
C GLU A 52 -0.42 -9.22 10.28
N ASN A 53 0.64 -9.61 9.56
CA ASN A 53 2.00 -9.13 9.83
C ASN A 53 2.35 -7.91 8.99
N THR A 54 1.67 -6.79 9.26
CA THR A 54 1.92 -5.52 8.58
C THR A 54 2.30 -4.39 9.54
N ILE A 55 3.17 -3.51 9.06
CA ILE A 55 3.51 -2.23 9.68
C ILE A 55 3.03 -1.14 8.73
N GLN A 56 2.13 -0.29 9.20
CA GLN A 56 1.45 0.68 8.35
C GLN A 56 1.63 2.10 8.86
N SER A 57 1.88 3.04 7.94
CA SER A 57 1.71 4.46 8.24
C SER A 57 0.22 4.85 8.13
N PRO A 58 -0.24 5.92 8.80
CA PRO A 58 -1.45 6.62 8.39
C PRO A 58 -1.24 7.26 7.00
N ILE A 59 -2.34 7.68 6.37
CA ILE A 59 -2.25 8.58 5.22
C ILE A 59 -1.58 9.86 5.71
N SER A 60 -0.47 10.20 5.08
CA SER A 60 0.38 11.31 5.47
C SER A 60 0.47 12.33 4.33
N PRO A 61 0.62 13.63 4.61
CA PRO A 61 0.63 14.66 3.56
C PRO A 61 1.80 14.58 2.56
N SER A 62 2.88 13.88 2.92
CA SER A 62 4.07 13.72 2.07
C SER A 62 4.77 12.39 2.37
N SER A 63 5.72 11.99 1.50
CA SER A 63 6.53 10.79 1.70
C SER A 63 7.37 10.86 2.97
N ARG A 64 7.87 12.05 3.33
CA ARG A 64 8.66 12.28 4.55
C ARG A 64 7.81 12.02 5.80
N SER A 65 6.61 12.55 5.84
CA SER A 65 5.66 12.31 6.93
C SER A 65 5.25 10.83 7.00
N ALA A 66 5.02 10.19 5.84
CA ALA A 66 4.71 8.76 5.78
C ALA A 66 5.86 7.90 6.35
N MET A 67 7.11 8.17 5.94
CA MET A 67 8.30 7.47 6.44
C MET A 67 8.53 7.69 7.94
N PHE A 68 8.31 8.91 8.43
CA PHE A 68 8.42 9.21 9.86
C PHE A 68 7.41 8.43 10.69
N ASN A 69 6.15 8.37 10.24
CA ASN A 69 5.11 7.60 10.91
C ASN A 69 5.34 6.10 10.80
N LEU A 70 5.80 5.61 9.64
CA LEU A 70 6.17 4.21 9.45
C LEU A 70 7.29 3.80 10.40
N ARG A 71 8.30 4.66 10.58
CA ARG A 71 9.40 4.43 11.54
C ARG A 71 8.87 4.27 12.96
N LYS A 72 7.93 5.13 13.39
CA LYS A 72 7.31 4.99 14.73
C LYS A 72 6.57 3.66 14.87
N ALA A 73 5.76 3.29 13.87
CA ALA A 73 5.05 2.02 13.85
C ALA A 73 6.01 0.82 13.87
N PHE A 74 7.15 0.93 13.18
CA PHE A 74 8.21 -0.08 13.22
C PHE A 74 8.80 -0.25 14.62
N TYR A 75 9.17 0.83 15.31
CA TYR A 75 9.73 0.71 16.68
C TYR A 75 8.72 0.14 17.68
N ALA A 76 7.44 0.48 17.53
CA ALA A 76 6.37 -0.12 18.34
C ALA A 76 6.25 -1.64 18.07
N THR A 77 6.29 -2.03 16.80
CA THR A 77 6.27 -3.44 16.37
C THR A 77 7.50 -4.17 16.88
N LEU A 78 8.71 -3.64 16.66
CA LEU A 78 9.96 -4.21 17.15
C LEU A 78 9.92 -4.45 18.67
N SER A 79 9.44 -3.47 19.43
CA SER A 79 9.33 -3.60 20.89
C SER A 79 8.37 -4.72 21.31
N ARG A 80 7.28 -4.93 20.55
CA ARG A 80 6.35 -6.05 20.76
C ARG A 80 6.98 -7.38 20.40
N GLU A 81 7.63 -7.47 19.23
CA GLU A 81 8.24 -8.71 18.74
C GLU A 81 9.43 -9.16 19.60
N ILE A 82 10.18 -8.22 20.21
CA ILE A 82 11.24 -8.54 21.17
C ILE A 82 10.64 -9.27 22.38
N LYS A 83 9.47 -8.84 22.87
CA LYS A 83 8.80 -9.46 24.02
C LYS A 83 8.15 -10.79 23.68
N GLN A 84 7.47 -10.88 22.54
CA GLN A 84 6.65 -12.04 22.16
C GLN A 84 7.48 -13.13 21.47
N ASN A 85 8.33 -12.73 20.52
CA ASN A 85 9.04 -13.63 19.61
C ASN A 85 10.56 -13.65 19.87
N LYS A 86 11.04 -12.94 20.89
CA LYS A 86 12.46 -12.88 21.27
C LYS A 86 13.37 -12.51 20.08
N VAL A 87 12.90 -11.59 19.23
CA VAL A 87 13.67 -11.18 18.05
C VAL A 87 14.93 -10.40 18.46
N ASP A 88 16.02 -10.61 17.74
CA ASP A 88 17.25 -9.84 17.83
C ASP A 88 17.00 -8.43 17.29
N LYS A 89 17.19 -7.46 18.20
CA LYS A 89 16.94 -6.04 17.93
C LYS A 89 17.87 -5.50 16.86
N GLU A 90 19.16 -5.79 16.95
CA GLU A 90 20.16 -5.21 16.05
C GLU A 90 19.99 -5.75 14.64
N ARG A 91 19.76 -7.06 14.50
CA ARG A 91 19.47 -7.68 13.20
C ARG A 91 18.20 -7.12 12.57
N SER A 92 17.14 -6.92 13.35
CA SER A 92 15.90 -6.32 12.86
C SER A 92 16.06 -4.85 12.46
N LEU A 93 16.95 -4.11 13.14
CA LEU A 93 17.28 -2.72 12.78
C LEU A 93 18.08 -2.64 11.48
N GLU A 94 19.00 -3.57 11.24
CA GLU A 94 19.71 -3.66 9.96
C GLU A 94 18.75 -3.86 8.79
N GLU A 95 17.84 -4.83 8.91
CA GLU A 95 16.83 -5.09 7.88
C GLU A 95 15.92 -3.88 7.65
N TRP A 96 15.52 -3.20 8.72
CA TRP A 96 14.74 -1.97 8.62
C TRP A 96 15.46 -0.87 7.84
N ARG A 97 16.75 -0.63 8.12
CA ARG A 97 17.52 0.41 7.41
C ARG A 97 17.56 0.13 5.90
N LYS A 98 17.78 -1.12 5.50
CA LYS A 98 17.79 -1.52 4.07
C LYS A 98 16.46 -1.20 3.39
N VAL A 99 15.34 -1.60 4.00
CA VAL A 99 14.01 -1.36 3.44
C VAL A 99 13.65 0.12 3.46
N ALA A 100 13.96 0.85 4.53
CA ALA A 100 13.66 2.27 4.66
C ALA A 100 14.37 3.07 3.55
N SER A 101 15.65 2.80 3.30
CA SER A 101 16.39 3.42 2.21
C SER A 101 15.77 3.12 0.85
N ARG A 102 15.39 1.86 0.59
CA ARG A 102 14.77 1.46 -0.68
C ARG A 102 13.41 2.14 -0.91
N ILE A 103 12.61 2.33 0.14
CA ILE A 103 11.34 3.06 0.05
C ILE A 103 11.58 4.53 -0.28
N ILE A 104 12.52 5.19 0.40
CA ILE A 104 12.89 6.59 0.14
C ILE A 104 13.34 6.77 -1.31
N GLU A 105 14.28 5.94 -1.79
CA GLU A 105 14.72 5.96 -3.18
C GLU A 105 13.57 5.75 -4.17
N THR A 106 12.59 4.93 -3.82
CA THR A 106 11.43 4.67 -4.67
C THR A 106 10.55 5.93 -4.81
N PHE A 107 10.32 6.66 -3.71
CA PHE A 107 9.61 7.93 -3.75
C PHE A 107 10.35 8.95 -4.63
N GLU A 108 11.65 9.09 -4.44
CA GLU A 108 12.49 10.04 -5.17
C GLU A 108 12.51 9.73 -6.68
N LYS A 109 12.80 8.47 -7.05
CA LYS A 109 12.84 8.03 -8.45
C LYS A 109 11.52 8.22 -9.18
N ARG A 110 10.39 8.21 -8.46
CA ARG A 110 9.04 8.39 -9.02
C ARG A 110 8.54 9.84 -8.96
N GLY A 111 9.29 10.77 -8.36
CA GLY A 111 8.85 12.15 -8.19
C GLY A 111 7.66 12.30 -7.24
N LEU A 112 7.51 11.38 -6.27
CA LEU A 112 6.35 11.31 -5.36
C LEU A 112 6.65 11.87 -3.96
N THR A 113 7.74 12.62 -3.79
CA THR A 113 8.20 13.11 -2.48
C THR A 113 7.15 13.96 -1.77
N GLU A 114 6.48 14.84 -2.51
CA GLU A 114 5.45 15.75 -1.98
C GLU A 114 4.04 15.17 -2.07
N ALA A 115 3.88 13.95 -2.62
CA ALA A 115 2.57 13.34 -2.76
C ALA A 115 2.07 12.82 -1.41
N PRO A 116 0.80 13.08 -1.04
CA PRO A 116 0.17 12.41 0.07
C PRO A 116 0.25 10.89 -0.13
N SER A 117 0.64 10.16 0.92
CA SER A 117 0.92 8.74 0.79
C SER A 117 0.70 7.95 2.07
N LYS A 118 0.48 6.65 1.89
CA LYS A 118 0.44 5.62 2.93
C LYS A 118 1.38 4.49 2.53
N ILE A 119 2.19 4.03 3.47
CA ILE A 119 3.10 2.92 3.27
C ILE A 119 2.61 1.73 4.10
N ILE A 120 2.55 0.56 3.46
CA ILE A 120 2.23 -0.71 4.09
C ILE A 120 3.41 -1.64 3.88
N LEU A 121 4.01 -2.09 4.97
CA LEU A 121 5.19 -2.94 4.97
C LEU A 121 4.82 -4.31 5.55
N THR A 122 4.94 -5.35 4.74
CA THR A 122 4.69 -6.73 5.17
C THR A 122 5.97 -7.34 5.71
N TYR A 123 5.89 -8.00 6.86
CA TYR A 123 7.02 -8.68 7.48
C TYR A 123 6.71 -10.12 7.87
N GLU A 124 7.76 -10.86 8.18
CA GLU A 124 7.72 -12.17 8.81
C GLU A 124 8.85 -12.29 9.83
N ILE A 125 8.74 -13.24 10.75
CA ILE A 125 9.81 -13.56 11.68
C ILE A 125 10.63 -14.70 11.07
N LYS A 126 11.91 -14.45 10.79
CA LYS A 126 12.86 -15.47 10.33
C LYS A 126 13.80 -15.84 11.45
N GLU A 127 14.45 -16.99 11.30
CA GLU A 127 15.52 -17.45 12.17
C GLU A 127 16.77 -17.74 11.33
N GLU A 128 17.90 -17.16 11.73
CA GLU A 128 19.21 -17.36 11.11
C GLU A 128 20.24 -17.45 12.24
N ASP A 129 21.09 -18.48 12.23
CA ASP A 129 22.09 -18.74 13.28
C ASP A 129 21.52 -18.74 14.72
N GLY A 130 20.30 -19.29 14.90
CA GLY A 130 19.61 -19.35 16.20
C GLY A 130 19.07 -18.01 16.69
N LYS A 131 19.13 -16.96 15.86
CA LYS A 131 18.59 -15.63 16.16
C LYS A 131 17.36 -15.36 15.31
N ARG A 132 16.24 -15.10 15.98
CA ARG A 132 15.01 -14.66 15.32
C ARG A 132 15.09 -13.18 14.99
N TYR A 133 14.58 -12.74 13.85
CA TYR A 133 14.57 -11.32 13.46
C TYR A 133 13.40 -10.98 12.56
N ILE A 134 13.04 -9.69 12.49
CA ILE A 134 12.03 -9.20 11.56
C ILE A 134 12.64 -9.11 10.16
N ALA A 135 12.12 -9.92 9.24
CA ALA A 135 12.45 -9.86 7.83
C ALA A 135 11.29 -9.22 7.05
N PHE A 136 11.60 -8.29 6.16
CA PHE A 136 10.60 -7.59 5.36
C PHE A 136 10.44 -8.26 4.00
N ARG A 137 9.19 -8.56 3.62
CA ARG A 137 8.88 -9.25 2.36
C ARG A 137 8.66 -8.29 1.22
N ASP A 138 7.76 -7.32 1.44
CA ASP A 138 7.38 -6.37 0.41
C ASP A 138 6.78 -5.10 1.04
N ALA A 139 6.84 -4.02 0.28
CA ALA A 139 6.21 -2.75 0.60
C ALA A 139 5.18 -2.39 -0.48
N ARG A 140 4.10 -1.73 -0.06
CA ARG A 140 3.14 -1.07 -0.93
C ARG A 140 3.07 0.39 -0.56
N ILE A 141 3.18 1.24 -1.57
CA ILE A 141 3.08 2.69 -1.44
C ILE A 141 1.78 3.10 -2.13
N LEU A 142 0.81 3.50 -1.33
CA LEU A 142 -0.39 4.15 -1.82
C LEU A 142 -0.06 5.63 -1.88
N TYR A 143 -0.26 6.26 -3.04
CA TYR A 143 -0.10 7.69 -3.22
C TYR A 143 -1.42 8.26 -3.74
N PHE A 144 -1.72 9.50 -3.37
CA PHE A 144 -3.02 10.11 -3.61
C PHE A 144 -2.83 11.42 -4.40
N GLY A 145 -3.69 11.62 -5.39
CA GLY A 145 -3.81 12.88 -6.11
C GLY A 145 -4.91 13.75 -5.54
N LEU A 146 -4.90 15.04 -5.88
CA LEU A 146 -6.04 15.92 -5.64
C LEU A 146 -7.21 15.45 -6.51
N GLU A 147 -8.31 15.05 -5.88
CA GLU A 147 -9.53 14.63 -6.59
C GLU A 147 -10.35 15.82 -7.10
N GLY A 148 -10.36 16.91 -6.33
CA GLY A 148 -11.08 18.13 -6.69
C GLY A 148 -10.97 19.19 -5.61
N ILE A 149 -11.50 20.37 -5.89
CA ILE A 149 -11.58 21.49 -4.95
C ILE A 149 -13.06 21.82 -4.78
N LEU A 150 -13.55 21.70 -3.54
CA LEU A 150 -14.88 22.17 -3.17
C LEU A 150 -14.74 23.53 -2.51
N SER A 151 -15.37 24.54 -3.09
CA SER A 151 -15.52 25.85 -2.46
C SER A 151 -16.79 25.86 -1.63
N VAL A 152 -16.70 26.31 -0.40
CA VAL A 152 -17.85 26.50 0.49
C VAL A 152 -17.91 27.99 0.84
N SER A 153 -19.01 28.65 0.45
CA SER A 153 -19.29 30.01 0.90
C SER A 153 -19.74 29.98 2.35
N LEU A 154 -19.09 30.75 3.22
CA LEU A 154 -19.43 30.86 4.64
C LEU A 154 -20.35 32.05 4.94
N VAL A 155 -20.72 32.82 3.92
CA VAL A 155 -21.68 33.92 4.04
C VAL A 155 -23.00 33.44 3.45
N GLU A 156 -24.05 33.40 4.27
CA GLU A 156 -25.43 33.28 3.79
C GLU A 156 -25.73 34.52 2.94
N GLN A 157 -26.17 34.34 1.69
CA GLN A 157 -26.73 35.46 0.95
C GLN A 157 -28.02 35.89 1.67
N PRO A 158 -28.12 37.14 2.16
CA PRO A 158 -29.36 37.60 2.76
C PRO A 158 -30.43 37.75 1.67
N GLY A 159 -31.45 36.88 1.72
CA GLY A 159 -32.76 37.06 1.09
C GLY A 159 -32.82 36.86 -0.43
N ALA A 160 -33.29 35.68 -0.84
CA ALA A 160 -34.09 35.53 -2.07
C ALA A 160 -35.57 35.70 -1.71
#